data_AF-A0A3M0SY03-F1
#
_entry.id   AF-A0A3M0SY03-F1
#
_cell.length_a   1.000
_cell.length_b   1.000
_cell.length_c   1.000
_cell.angle_alpha   90.00
_cell.angle_beta   90.00
_cell.angle_gamma   90.00
#
_symmetry.space_group_name_H-M   'P 1'
#
loop_
_entity.id
_entity.type
_entity.pdbx_description
1 polymer ?
#
loop_
_entity_poly.entity_id
_entity_poly.type
_entity_poly.pdbx_seq_one_letter_code
_entity_poly.pdbx_strand_id
1 'polypeptide(L)'
;MAVQDAAAAPSNIRFGGINRYETSVNVSKNNFQKSEYVVLVSGENFPDAISAAPLAKKYNAPILITEGTNLNANANEEINRLGVKNVFIVGGNGAVSQNIEEQLTALNIQVTRISGQDRYETSTKVAENIGTSNGVVLASGENFPDALSIASIAAAKQMPILLTQSKILPDSVKDYIRNNSISKSYVVGGTDVINANVVKDLPNMKRLSGIDRYETNLNVINEFLGDLNFNNVYLAYGGDFPDALCGSAVAAKDFAPIVLASKSYTRAQSLIRSKIDSIDSLKILGGTFAMPDALVQSILYPNKTVLGYTTYYYEGDSSSYNSLVNHSQAIDSIATDTYIMDSTGNIKGSVPYNQVNYANDNKIKTYAMVSNSFSGDVAKGVLENSTNRQKLISNILQNLKSNDYKGVNIDIENVYYYDRTYFTTFMGELYNTLNPQGFEVTIAVPAKTSDSMWQSWIGAYDYVALAKVSDKIVLMTYDEHWSGGEPGAIAPISWVETVIDYAITVIPKDKILLGLAAYAYDWPSNGAKAKSYGISEAYNTASRNGVQVKWDSAAKSPYFNYTDSSGIYHTVYFENSTSISYKIDIVNNYDLGGVSIWRLGLENSDYWETISNKLNRY
;
A
#
# COMPACT_ATOMS: atom_id res chain seq x y z
N MET A 1 1.37 13.58 27.20
CA MET A 1 2.53 13.52 26.30
C MET A 1 2.12 14.20 25.00
N ALA A 2 2.99 15.03 24.43
CA ALA A 2 2.68 15.78 23.21
C ALA A 2 2.24 14.81 22.12
N VAL A 3 1.13 15.14 21.45
CA VAL A 3 0.72 14.49 20.20
C VAL A 3 1.93 14.63 19.27
N GLN A 4 2.51 13.50 18.90
CA GLN A 4 3.54 13.49 17.87
C GLN A 4 2.79 13.87 16.60
N ASP A 5 3.02 15.10 16.12
CA ASP A 5 2.47 15.57 14.84
C ASP A 5 2.74 14.48 13.80
N ALA A 6 1.69 14.10 13.05
CA ALA A 6 1.82 13.16 11.95
C ALA A 6 2.97 13.64 11.06
N ALA A 7 3.98 12.79 10.84
CA ALA A 7 5.11 13.13 10.01
C ALA A 7 4.59 13.65 8.66
N ALA A 8 5.07 14.81 8.24
CA ALA A 8 4.70 15.38 6.95
C ALA A 8 5.01 14.34 5.86
N ALA A 9 4.05 14.11 4.96
CA ALA A 9 4.23 13.14 3.89
C ALA A 9 5.51 13.43 3.08
N PRO A 10 6.24 12.40 2.61
CA PRO A 10 7.46 12.60 1.85
C PRO A 10 7.24 13.50 0.63
N SER A 11 8.21 14.37 0.37
CA SER A 11 8.21 15.19 -0.84
C SER A 11 8.46 14.33 -2.08
N ASN A 12 7.55 14.38 -3.05
CA ASN A 12 7.69 13.68 -4.32
C ASN A 12 8.47 14.54 -5.32
N ILE A 13 9.66 14.08 -5.73
CA ILE A 13 10.49 14.80 -6.69
C ILE A 13 10.76 13.89 -7.89
N ARG A 14 10.32 14.31 -9.07
CA ARG A 14 10.49 13.55 -10.31
C ARG A 14 11.72 13.99 -11.08
N PHE A 15 12.57 13.02 -11.42
CA PHE A 15 13.74 13.18 -12.30
C PHE A 15 13.51 12.60 -13.70
N GLY A 16 12.26 12.32 -14.05
CA GLY A 16 11.87 11.77 -15.35
C GLY A 16 11.84 12.79 -16.49
N GLY A 17 12.11 12.32 -17.70
CA GLY A 17 11.81 13.02 -18.95
C GLY A 17 10.87 12.20 -19.85
N ILE A 18 10.66 12.64 -21.09
CA ILE A 18 9.85 11.93 -22.09
C ILE A 18 10.48 10.59 -22.50
N ASN A 19 11.80 10.44 -22.31
CA ASN A 19 12.57 9.24 -22.63
C ASN A 19 13.77 9.09 -21.69
N ARG A 20 14.50 7.97 -21.82
CA ARG A 20 15.69 7.61 -21.01
C ARG A 20 16.81 8.64 -21.06
N TYR A 21 17.00 9.31 -22.20
CA TYR A 21 18.07 10.28 -22.38
C TYR A 21 17.78 11.54 -21.57
N GLU A 22 16.55 12.05 -21.66
CA GLU A 22 16.11 13.20 -20.87
C GLU A 22 16.04 12.87 -19.37
N THR A 23 15.59 11.66 -18.98
CA THR A 23 15.67 11.21 -17.57
C THR A 23 17.12 11.29 -17.06
N SER A 24 18.10 10.80 -17.81
CA SER A 24 19.51 10.85 -17.38
C SER A 24 20.03 12.29 -17.18
N VAL A 25 19.60 13.21 -18.05
CA VAL A 25 19.92 14.65 -17.92
C VAL A 25 19.20 15.27 -16.72
N ASN A 26 17.94 14.93 -16.47
CA ASN A 26 17.19 15.45 -15.33
C ASN A 26 17.76 14.93 -14.01
N VAL A 27 18.20 13.68 -13.95
CA VAL A 27 18.98 13.15 -12.81
C VAL A 27 20.27 13.97 -12.63
N SER A 28 20.99 14.28 -13.71
CA SER A 28 22.21 15.09 -13.64
C SER A 28 21.95 16.52 -13.14
N LYS A 29 21.03 17.26 -13.77
CA LYS A 29 20.69 18.67 -13.44
C LYS A 29 20.30 18.86 -11.98
N ASN A 30 19.55 17.91 -11.41
CA ASN A 30 19.09 18.00 -10.03
C ASN A 30 20.19 17.70 -9.00
N ASN A 31 21.30 17.07 -9.39
CA ASN A 31 22.29 16.53 -8.45
C ASN A 31 23.74 16.99 -8.70
N PHE A 32 23.99 17.66 -9.82
CA PHE A 32 25.31 18.15 -10.23
C PHE A 32 25.19 19.55 -10.81
N GLN A 33 25.75 20.55 -10.11
CA GLN A 33 25.90 21.89 -10.66
C GLN A 33 27.02 21.94 -11.70
N LYS A 34 28.12 21.22 -11.44
CA LYS A 34 29.27 21.01 -12.31
C LYS A 34 29.79 19.58 -12.12
N SER A 35 30.48 19.04 -13.12
CA SER A 35 31.21 17.77 -12.99
C SER A 35 32.41 17.75 -13.92
N GLU A 36 33.57 17.36 -13.40
CA GLU A 36 34.77 17.17 -14.21
C GLU A 36 34.69 15.91 -15.08
N TYR A 37 33.96 14.91 -14.59
CA TYR A 37 33.80 13.59 -15.20
C TYR A 37 32.35 13.32 -15.58
N VAL A 38 32.15 12.58 -16.66
CA VAL A 38 30.88 11.92 -17.01
C VAL A 38 31.16 10.47 -17.37
N VAL A 39 30.27 9.57 -16.96
CA VAL A 39 30.24 8.21 -17.52
C VAL A 39 29.15 8.17 -18.60
N LEU A 40 29.53 7.86 -19.83
CA LEU A 40 28.64 7.79 -20.98
C LEU A 40 28.39 6.33 -21.34
N VAL A 41 27.12 5.96 -21.44
CA VAL A 41 26.68 4.60 -21.77
C VAL A 41 25.63 4.59 -22.88
N SER A 42 25.49 3.44 -23.54
CA SER A 42 24.39 3.22 -24.49
C SER A 42 23.06 3.08 -23.76
N GLY A 43 22.04 3.77 -24.25
CA GLY A 43 20.66 3.57 -23.85
C GLY A 43 20.00 2.37 -24.51
N GLU A 44 20.57 1.81 -25.57
CA GLU A 44 19.92 0.78 -26.41
C GLU A 44 20.25 -0.64 -25.95
N ASN A 45 21.41 -0.83 -25.30
CA ASN A 45 21.87 -2.13 -24.83
C ASN A 45 22.50 -2.02 -23.43
N PHE A 46 21.92 -2.71 -22.45
CA PHE A 46 22.28 -2.64 -21.02
C PHE A 46 23.61 -3.28 -20.57
N PRO A 47 24.14 -4.36 -21.18
CA PRO A 47 25.11 -5.22 -20.50
C PRO A 47 26.41 -4.51 -20.14
N ASP A 48 26.94 -3.69 -21.05
CA ASP A 48 28.14 -2.92 -20.78
C ASP A 48 27.86 -1.83 -19.71
N ALA A 49 26.69 -1.21 -19.81
CA ALA A 49 26.29 -0.08 -18.98
C ALA A 49 26.04 -0.45 -17.51
N ILE A 50 25.62 -1.67 -17.21
CA ILE A 50 25.14 -2.03 -15.87
C ILE A 50 26.22 -2.02 -14.78
N SER A 51 27.49 -2.15 -15.19
CA SER A 51 28.65 -2.09 -14.30
C SER A 51 29.14 -0.66 -14.04
N ALA A 52 28.54 0.35 -14.68
CA ALA A 52 29.02 1.74 -14.65
C ALA A 52 28.79 2.46 -13.31
N ALA A 53 27.82 2.05 -12.49
CA ALA A 53 27.43 2.79 -11.29
C ALA A 53 28.57 2.96 -10.27
N PRO A 54 29.35 1.94 -9.91
CA PRO A 54 30.46 2.11 -8.99
C PRO A 54 31.59 2.97 -9.56
N LEU A 55 31.83 2.90 -10.88
CA LEU A 55 32.78 3.77 -11.58
C LEU A 55 32.33 5.23 -11.50
N ALA A 56 31.07 5.52 -11.82
CA ALA A 56 30.50 6.86 -11.76
C ALA A 56 30.60 7.44 -10.34
N LYS A 57 30.30 6.64 -9.30
CA LYS A 57 30.45 7.05 -7.91
C LYS A 57 31.92 7.33 -7.53
N LYS A 58 32.88 6.53 -8.01
CA LYS A 58 34.32 6.75 -7.75
C LYS A 58 34.79 8.13 -8.20
N TYR A 59 34.31 8.58 -9.36
CA TYR A 59 34.68 9.88 -9.94
C TYR A 59 33.68 11.00 -9.62
N ASN A 60 32.71 10.76 -8.74
CA ASN A 60 31.62 11.70 -8.44
C ASN A 60 30.98 12.27 -9.72
N ALA A 61 30.68 11.38 -10.68
CA ALA A 61 30.20 11.70 -12.01
C ALA A 61 28.73 11.28 -12.18
N PRO A 62 27.92 12.00 -12.97
CA PRO A 62 26.65 11.48 -13.45
C PRO A 62 26.88 10.41 -14.54
N ILE A 63 25.89 9.54 -14.69
CA ILE A 63 25.77 8.64 -15.84
C ILE A 63 24.83 9.30 -16.83
N LEU A 64 25.35 9.64 -18.01
CA LEU A 64 24.55 10.11 -19.13
C LEU A 64 24.33 8.98 -20.13
N ILE A 65 23.17 9.01 -20.78
CA ILE A 65 22.73 7.96 -21.69
C ILE A 65 22.61 8.54 -23.09
N THR A 66 23.12 7.80 -24.09
CA THR A 66 23.02 8.18 -25.51
C THR A 66 22.65 7.00 -26.40
N GLU A 67 22.16 7.28 -27.60
CA GLU A 67 22.03 6.31 -28.70
C GLU A 67 23.42 5.74 -29.04
N GLY A 68 23.48 4.49 -29.51
CA GLY A 68 24.77 3.84 -29.75
C GLY A 68 25.56 4.41 -30.92
N THR A 69 24.93 5.11 -31.85
CA THR A 69 25.58 5.61 -33.08
C THR A 69 25.88 7.11 -33.06
N ASN A 70 25.18 7.89 -32.25
CA ASN A 70 25.28 9.34 -32.21
C ASN A 70 25.18 9.88 -30.78
N LEU A 71 25.97 10.92 -30.47
CA LEU A 71 25.83 11.67 -29.22
C LEU A 71 24.57 12.54 -29.34
N ASN A 72 23.50 12.19 -28.62
CA ASN A 72 22.29 13.02 -28.69
C ASN A 72 22.49 14.41 -28.09
N ALA A 73 21.59 15.30 -28.49
CA ALA A 73 21.58 16.68 -28.03
C ALA A 73 21.49 16.76 -26.50
N ASN A 74 20.68 15.92 -25.85
CA ASN A 74 20.51 15.91 -24.40
C ASN A 74 21.85 15.68 -23.67
N ALA A 75 22.59 14.64 -24.04
CA ALA A 75 23.89 14.32 -23.47
C ALA A 75 24.94 15.39 -23.79
N ASN A 76 24.99 15.85 -25.05
CA ASN A 76 25.94 16.88 -25.47
C ASN A 76 25.73 18.22 -24.72
N GLU A 77 24.49 18.69 -24.63
CA GLU A 77 24.14 19.91 -23.90
C GLU A 77 24.46 19.80 -22.41
N GLU A 78 24.19 18.64 -21.81
CA GLU A 78 24.46 18.41 -20.39
C GLU A 78 25.96 18.32 -20.09
N ILE A 79 26.75 17.69 -20.97
CA ILE A 79 28.22 17.67 -20.90
C ILE A 79 28.77 19.11 -20.93
N ASN A 80 28.25 19.95 -21.82
CA ASN A 80 28.63 21.36 -21.90
C ASN A 80 28.21 22.13 -20.64
N ARG A 81 26.97 21.95 -20.16
CA ARG A 81 26.45 22.61 -18.95
C ARG A 81 27.28 22.29 -17.71
N LEU A 82 27.70 21.03 -17.57
CA LEU A 82 28.51 20.56 -16.45
C LEU A 82 29.97 21.03 -16.50
N GLY A 83 30.45 21.49 -17.66
CA GLY A 83 31.84 21.89 -17.86
C GLY A 83 32.82 20.71 -17.87
N VAL A 84 32.39 19.55 -18.37
CA VAL A 84 33.12 18.28 -18.34
C VAL A 84 34.46 18.39 -19.06
N LYS A 85 35.48 17.71 -18.50
CA LYS A 85 36.81 17.58 -19.10
C LYS A 85 37.17 16.15 -19.47
N ASN A 86 36.56 15.19 -18.79
CA ASN A 86 36.85 13.77 -18.95
C ASN A 86 35.56 12.98 -19.16
N VAL A 87 35.51 12.14 -20.18
CA VAL A 87 34.39 11.21 -20.40
C VAL A 87 34.91 9.78 -20.37
N PHE A 88 34.31 8.94 -19.52
CA PHE A 88 34.45 7.50 -19.57
C PHE A 88 33.35 6.92 -20.45
N ILE A 89 33.70 6.36 -21.59
CA ILE A 89 32.76 5.55 -22.38
C ILE A 89 32.81 4.12 -21.86
N VAL A 90 31.71 3.60 -21.33
CA VAL A 90 31.61 2.19 -20.92
C VAL A 90 30.87 1.42 -22.00
N GLY A 91 31.61 0.57 -22.72
CA GLY A 91 31.10 -0.25 -23.80
C GLY A 91 31.94 -0.17 -25.08
N GLY A 92 31.94 -1.28 -25.81
CA GLY A 92 32.67 -1.39 -27.08
C GLY A 92 32.05 -0.54 -28.19
N ASN A 93 32.72 -0.48 -29.35
CA ASN A 93 32.27 0.30 -30.51
C ASN A 93 30.89 -0.11 -31.04
N GLY A 94 30.43 -1.33 -30.78
CA GLY A 94 29.08 -1.78 -31.12
C GLY A 94 27.98 -1.25 -30.19
N ALA A 95 28.32 -0.85 -28.97
CA ALA A 95 27.39 -0.28 -28.00
C ALA A 95 27.41 1.26 -28.03
N VAL A 96 28.61 1.85 -28.10
CA VAL A 96 28.83 3.29 -28.24
C VAL A 96 29.88 3.48 -29.33
N SER A 97 29.47 4.00 -30.47
CA SER A 97 30.30 4.06 -31.68
C SER A 97 31.57 4.88 -31.49
N GLN A 98 32.54 4.66 -32.36
CA GLN A 98 33.75 5.49 -32.44
C GLN A 98 33.41 6.94 -32.84
N ASN A 99 32.37 7.15 -33.64
CA ASN A 99 31.91 8.49 -34.01
C ASN A 99 31.55 9.36 -32.78
N ILE A 100 30.98 8.77 -31.73
CA ILE A 100 30.69 9.49 -30.47
C ILE A 100 31.98 9.95 -29.78
N GLU A 101 33.00 9.09 -29.76
CA GLU A 101 34.31 9.40 -29.19
C GLU A 101 35.02 10.52 -29.97
N GLU A 102 34.90 10.52 -31.30
CA GLU A 102 35.40 11.58 -32.17
C GLU A 102 34.65 12.91 -31.92
N GLN A 103 33.32 12.87 -31.79
CA GLN A 103 32.49 14.03 -31.44
C GLN A 103 32.90 14.65 -30.09
N LEU A 104 33.15 13.83 -29.07
CA LEU A 104 33.60 14.31 -27.75
C LEU A 104 35.02 14.88 -27.80
N THR A 105 35.94 14.23 -28.52
CA THR A 105 37.32 14.69 -28.68
C THR A 105 37.37 16.04 -29.40
N ALA A 106 36.50 16.26 -30.39
CA ALA A 106 36.35 17.54 -31.08
C ALA A 106 35.90 18.68 -30.16
N LEU A 107 35.29 18.37 -29.00
CA LEU A 107 34.94 19.32 -27.94
C LEU A 107 36.10 19.56 -26.95
N ASN A 108 37.31 19.07 -27.24
CA ASN A 108 38.48 19.09 -26.35
C ASN A 108 38.24 18.36 -25.01
N ILE A 109 37.42 17.30 -25.04
CA ILE A 109 37.18 16.42 -23.89
C ILE A 109 38.13 15.23 -24.00
N GLN A 110 38.80 14.88 -22.90
CA GLN A 110 39.59 13.67 -22.82
C GLN A 110 38.66 12.45 -22.70
N VAL A 111 38.70 11.56 -23.69
CA VAL A 111 37.87 10.35 -23.71
C VAL A 111 38.69 9.14 -23.28
N THR A 112 38.15 8.33 -22.38
CA THR A 112 38.70 7.02 -22.00
C THR A 112 37.62 5.97 -22.21
N ARG A 113 37.84 5.08 -23.19
CA ARG A 113 36.95 3.94 -23.43
C ARG A 113 37.33 2.76 -22.55
N ILE A 114 36.35 2.20 -21.86
CA ILE A 114 36.47 1.01 -21.02
C ILE A 114 35.58 -0.07 -21.66
N SER A 115 36.21 -1.02 -22.35
CA SER A 115 35.50 -2.07 -23.10
C SER A 115 36.32 -3.34 -23.28
N GLY A 116 35.68 -4.49 -23.19
CA GLY A 116 36.22 -5.82 -23.52
C GLY A 116 35.75 -6.34 -24.88
N GLN A 117 36.12 -7.57 -25.21
CA GLN A 117 35.58 -8.30 -26.37
C GLN A 117 34.08 -8.58 -26.23
N ASP A 118 33.60 -8.70 -24.99
CA ASP A 118 32.20 -8.90 -24.65
C ASP A 118 31.83 -8.19 -23.34
N ARG A 119 30.56 -8.31 -22.93
CA ARG A 119 30.02 -7.73 -21.69
C ARG A 119 30.73 -8.20 -20.42
N TYR A 120 31.28 -9.41 -20.44
CA TYR A 120 31.92 -10.02 -19.28
C TYR A 120 33.32 -9.42 -19.08
N GLU A 121 34.10 -9.33 -20.15
CA GLU A 121 35.41 -8.64 -20.11
C GLU A 121 35.25 -7.12 -19.93
N THR A 122 34.20 -6.49 -20.48
CA THR A 122 33.91 -5.08 -20.16
C THR A 122 33.71 -4.89 -18.65
N SER A 123 32.96 -5.79 -18.00
CA SER A 123 32.73 -5.71 -16.55
C SER A 123 34.02 -5.84 -15.72
N THR A 124 34.98 -6.67 -16.16
CA THR A 124 36.28 -6.78 -15.47
C THR A 124 37.14 -5.54 -15.67
N LYS A 125 37.14 -4.94 -16.87
CA LYS A 125 37.87 -3.67 -17.13
C LYS A 125 37.30 -2.49 -16.36
N VAL A 126 35.98 -2.45 -16.19
CA VAL A 126 35.35 -1.48 -15.27
C VAL A 126 35.81 -1.76 -13.82
N ALA A 127 35.86 -3.03 -13.42
CA ALA A 127 36.31 -3.44 -12.09
C ALA A 127 37.77 -3.06 -11.78
N GLU A 128 38.68 -3.16 -12.75
CA GLU A 128 40.08 -2.69 -12.64
C GLU A 128 40.17 -1.21 -12.27
N ASN A 129 39.25 -0.40 -12.80
CA ASN A 129 39.17 1.02 -12.50
C ASN A 129 38.59 1.31 -11.11
N ILE A 130 37.99 0.33 -10.42
CA ILE A 130 37.37 0.49 -9.10
C ILE A 130 38.27 -0.11 -8.01
N GLY A 131 38.67 -1.36 -8.18
CA GLY A 131 39.38 -2.20 -7.20
C GLY A 131 38.45 -3.18 -6.47
N THR A 132 39.02 -4.12 -5.69
CA THR A 132 38.27 -5.21 -5.02
C THR A 132 38.31 -5.16 -3.48
N SER A 133 38.85 -4.09 -2.90
CA SER A 133 39.09 -3.98 -1.44
C SER A 133 37.83 -4.15 -0.60
N ASN A 134 36.68 -3.71 -1.10
CA ASN A 134 35.38 -3.81 -0.42
C ASN A 134 34.56 -5.04 -0.82
N GLY A 135 35.17 -5.98 -1.54
CA GLY A 135 34.50 -7.14 -2.13
C GLY A 135 33.97 -6.86 -3.54
N VAL A 136 33.32 -7.86 -4.12
CA VAL A 136 32.77 -7.80 -5.48
C VAL A 136 31.31 -8.24 -5.51
N VAL A 137 30.57 -7.79 -6.52
CA VAL A 137 29.24 -8.31 -6.84
C VAL A 137 29.34 -9.09 -8.14
N LEU A 138 28.73 -10.28 -8.18
CA LEU A 138 28.51 -11.06 -9.39
C LEU A 138 27.01 -11.08 -9.71
N ALA A 139 26.66 -10.70 -10.93
CA ALA A 139 25.29 -10.73 -11.43
C ALA A 139 25.24 -11.32 -12.85
N SER A 140 24.05 -11.68 -13.34
CA SER A 140 23.91 -12.18 -14.71
C SER A 140 24.18 -11.08 -15.72
N GLY A 141 24.97 -11.39 -16.75
CA GLY A 141 25.11 -10.55 -17.93
C GLY A 141 24.02 -10.80 -18.97
N GLU A 142 23.17 -11.82 -18.80
CA GLU A 142 22.13 -12.21 -19.76
C GLU A 142 20.81 -11.44 -19.53
N ASN A 143 20.60 -10.92 -18.32
CA ASN A 143 19.46 -10.08 -17.96
C ASN A 143 19.87 -9.01 -16.92
N PHE A 144 19.17 -7.89 -16.85
CA PHE A 144 19.55 -6.72 -16.05
C PHE A 144 19.03 -6.62 -14.60
N PRO A 145 17.84 -7.16 -14.21
CA PRO A 145 17.20 -6.72 -12.97
C PRO A 145 17.98 -7.01 -11.69
N ASP A 146 18.75 -8.11 -11.66
CA ASP A 146 19.54 -8.49 -10.49
C ASP A 146 20.73 -7.54 -10.28
N ALA A 147 21.44 -7.20 -11.36
CA ALA A 147 22.53 -6.23 -11.29
C ALA A 147 22.02 -4.81 -10.94
N LEU A 148 20.84 -4.45 -11.46
CA LEU A 148 20.18 -3.18 -11.15
C LEU A 148 19.77 -3.09 -9.68
N SER A 149 19.33 -4.20 -9.10
CA SER A 149 18.87 -4.30 -7.71
C SER A 149 19.94 -3.93 -6.68
N ILE A 150 21.21 -4.12 -7.01
CA ILE A 150 22.36 -3.86 -6.14
C ILE A 150 23.17 -2.63 -6.60
N ALA A 151 22.88 -2.04 -7.76
CA ALA A 151 23.74 -1.04 -8.40
C ALA A 151 24.07 0.16 -7.50
N SER A 152 23.08 0.76 -6.82
CA SER A 152 23.33 1.90 -5.93
C SER A 152 24.13 1.52 -4.69
N ILE A 153 23.90 0.33 -4.13
CA ILE A 153 24.61 -0.20 -2.96
C ILE A 153 26.05 -0.55 -3.33
N ALA A 154 26.25 -1.27 -4.44
CA ALA A 154 27.57 -1.60 -4.97
C ALA A 154 28.36 -0.32 -5.23
N ALA A 155 27.73 0.71 -5.80
CA ALA A 155 28.35 1.99 -6.01
C ALA A 155 28.72 2.70 -4.70
N ALA A 156 27.79 2.77 -3.74
CA ALA A 156 28.01 3.42 -2.44
C ALA A 156 29.15 2.76 -1.65
N LYS A 157 29.24 1.42 -1.71
CA LYS A 157 30.29 0.63 -1.06
C LYS A 157 31.55 0.45 -1.92
N GLN A 158 31.60 1.04 -3.12
CA GLN A 158 32.72 0.90 -4.06
C GLN A 158 33.07 -0.58 -4.34
N MET A 159 32.05 -1.41 -4.53
CA MET A 159 32.18 -2.79 -4.99
C MET A 159 31.96 -2.83 -6.51
N PRO A 160 32.88 -3.40 -7.31
CA PRO A 160 32.64 -3.58 -8.73
C PRO A 160 31.58 -4.66 -8.99
N ILE A 161 30.83 -4.48 -10.07
CA ILE A 161 29.82 -5.44 -10.55
C ILE A 161 30.44 -6.20 -11.72
N LEU A 162 30.73 -7.47 -11.49
CA LEU A 162 31.17 -8.45 -12.48
C LEU A 162 29.94 -9.16 -13.06
N LEU A 163 30.00 -9.49 -14.36
CA LEU A 163 28.93 -10.19 -15.05
C LEU A 163 29.30 -11.65 -15.34
N THR A 164 28.31 -12.53 -15.36
CA THR A 164 28.50 -13.94 -15.74
C THR A 164 27.39 -14.47 -16.63
N GLN A 165 27.65 -15.55 -17.36
CA GLN A 165 26.61 -16.36 -17.98
C GLN A 165 25.90 -17.21 -16.93
N SER A 166 24.71 -17.72 -17.25
CA SER A 166 23.91 -18.52 -16.31
C SER A 166 24.61 -19.81 -15.88
N LYS A 167 25.31 -20.49 -16.80
CA LYS A 167 25.89 -21.83 -16.57
C LYS A 167 27.42 -21.87 -16.51
N ILE A 168 28.09 -20.83 -16.99
CA ILE A 168 29.55 -20.80 -17.15
C ILE A 168 30.06 -19.47 -16.60
N LEU A 169 31.10 -19.52 -15.76
CA LEU A 169 31.86 -18.33 -15.38
C LEU A 169 32.85 -18.02 -16.51
N PRO A 170 32.74 -16.89 -17.23
CA PRO A 170 33.64 -16.56 -18.32
C PRO A 170 35.11 -16.50 -17.85
N ASP A 171 36.05 -16.91 -18.70
CA ASP A 171 37.46 -16.98 -18.32
C ASP A 171 38.04 -15.62 -17.91
N SER A 172 37.63 -14.53 -18.57
CA SER A 172 38.00 -13.16 -18.19
C SER A 172 37.63 -12.83 -16.74
N VAL A 173 36.43 -13.22 -16.32
CA VAL A 173 35.91 -12.97 -14.96
C VAL A 173 36.58 -13.89 -13.95
N LYS A 174 36.78 -15.16 -14.32
CA LYS A 174 37.47 -16.16 -13.51
C LYS A 174 38.92 -15.75 -13.22
N ASP A 175 39.63 -15.28 -14.22
CA ASP A 175 41.01 -14.85 -14.10
C ASP A 175 41.10 -13.53 -13.33
N TYR A 176 40.17 -12.60 -13.54
CA TYR A 176 40.07 -11.40 -12.71
C TYR A 176 39.89 -11.74 -11.23
N ILE A 177 38.99 -12.68 -10.88
CA ILE A 177 38.76 -13.12 -9.50
C ILE A 177 40.00 -13.77 -8.90
N ARG A 178 40.72 -14.62 -9.66
CA ARG A 178 41.93 -15.30 -9.18
C ARG A 178 43.12 -14.37 -8.96
N ASN A 179 43.27 -13.37 -9.83
CA ASN A 179 44.39 -12.45 -9.81
C ASN A 179 44.21 -11.32 -8.78
N ASN A 180 43.02 -11.18 -8.19
CA ASN A 180 42.71 -10.15 -7.21
C ASN A 180 42.35 -10.76 -5.85
N SER A 181 42.82 -10.13 -4.78
CA SER A 181 42.41 -10.52 -3.43
C SER A 181 40.99 -10.04 -3.16
N ILE A 182 40.05 -10.97 -3.01
CA ILE A 182 38.62 -10.69 -2.78
C ILE A 182 38.25 -11.26 -1.41
N SER A 183 37.89 -10.37 -0.48
CA SER A 183 37.53 -10.72 0.91
C SER A 183 36.06 -11.12 1.08
N LYS A 184 35.20 -10.70 0.15
CA LYS A 184 33.75 -10.94 0.17
C LYS A 184 33.17 -10.89 -1.24
N SER A 185 32.23 -11.78 -1.52
CA SER A 185 31.50 -11.77 -2.78
C SER A 185 29.99 -11.77 -2.53
N TYR A 186 29.24 -10.97 -3.30
CA TYR A 186 27.79 -11.06 -3.35
C TYR A 186 27.35 -11.62 -4.70
N VAL A 187 26.49 -12.62 -4.70
CA VAL A 187 25.86 -13.14 -5.92
C VAL A 187 24.41 -12.69 -5.93
N VAL A 188 24.05 -11.84 -6.88
CA VAL A 188 22.68 -11.33 -6.99
C VAL A 188 21.97 -12.03 -8.13
N GLY A 189 20.94 -12.79 -7.78
CA GLY A 189 20.18 -13.66 -8.70
C GLY A 189 20.01 -15.08 -8.17
N GLY A 190 18.87 -15.69 -8.50
CA GLY A 190 18.54 -17.07 -8.12
C GLY A 190 19.42 -18.11 -8.83
N THR A 191 19.29 -19.38 -8.46
CA THR A 191 20.06 -20.48 -9.07
C THR A 191 19.72 -20.74 -10.53
N ASP A 192 18.50 -20.37 -10.96
CA ASP A 192 18.07 -20.48 -12.35
C ASP A 192 18.72 -19.40 -13.24
N VAL A 193 19.10 -18.26 -12.64
CA VAL A 193 19.74 -17.14 -13.32
C VAL A 193 21.27 -17.25 -13.26
N ILE A 194 21.82 -17.71 -12.12
CA ILE A 194 23.25 -17.97 -11.93
C ILE A 194 23.40 -19.32 -11.21
N ASN A 195 23.75 -20.35 -11.97
CA ASN A 195 23.83 -21.73 -11.50
C ASN A 195 24.83 -21.86 -10.32
N ALA A 196 24.55 -22.79 -9.39
CA ALA A 196 25.43 -23.04 -8.24
C ALA A 196 26.88 -23.40 -8.65
N ASN A 197 27.05 -24.05 -9.80
CA ASN A 197 28.38 -24.42 -10.31
C ASN A 197 29.23 -23.24 -10.77
N VAL A 198 28.61 -22.11 -11.15
CA VAL A 198 29.32 -20.89 -11.59
C VAL A 198 30.04 -20.23 -10.41
N VAL A 199 29.48 -20.38 -9.21
CA VAL A 199 29.84 -19.57 -8.04
C VAL A 199 30.59 -20.35 -6.97
N LYS A 200 30.74 -21.66 -7.12
CA LYS A 200 31.34 -22.57 -6.14
C LYS A 200 32.74 -22.17 -5.66
N ASP A 201 33.50 -21.48 -6.52
CA ASP A 201 34.88 -21.08 -6.26
C ASP A 201 34.98 -19.59 -5.84
N LEU A 202 33.84 -18.90 -5.63
CA LEU A 202 33.84 -17.51 -5.18
C LEU A 202 34.19 -17.40 -3.69
N PRO A 203 35.13 -16.51 -3.32
CA PRO A 203 35.53 -16.35 -1.93
C PRO A 203 34.43 -15.69 -1.10
N ASN A 204 34.14 -16.27 0.07
CA ASN A 204 33.23 -15.76 1.10
C ASN A 204 31.92 -15.20 0.50
N MET A 205 31.27 -16.05 -0.31
CA MET A 205 30.13 -15.65 -1.11
C MET A 205 28.83 -15.63 -0.31
N LYS A 206 27.97 -14.63 -0.57
CA LYS A 206 26.58 -14.58 -0.12
C LYS A 206 25.64 -14.37 -1.30
N ARG A 207 24.68 -15.26 -1.47
CA ARG A 207 23.66 -15.14 -2.52
C ARG A 207 22.46 -14.31 -2.02
N LEU A 208 22.00 -13.38 -2.84
CA LEU A 208 20.81 -12.55 -2.63
C LEU A 208 19.87 -12.75 -3.82
N SER A 209 18.65 -13.21 -3.58
CA SER A 209 17.70 -13.53 -4.66
C SER A 209 16.26 -13.53 -4.14
N GLY A 210 15.30 -13.42 -5.05
CA GLY A 210 13.88 -13.65 -4.81
C GLY A 210 13.24 -14.42 -5.97
N ILE A 211 11.92 -14.69 -5.87
CA ILE A 211 11.18 -15.39 -6.92
C ILE A 211 10.99 -14.54 -8.19
N ASP A 212 11.15 -13.22 -8.06
CA ASP A 212 11.20 -12.28 -9.18
C ASP A 212 12.13 -11.10 -8.86
N ARG A 213 12.28 -10.18 -9.83
CA ARG A 213 13.15 -9.02 -9.74
C ARG A 213 12.84 -8.07 -8.58
N TYR A 214 11.57 -7.97 -8.18
CA TYR A 214 11.14 -7.05 -7.13
C TYR A 214 11.47 -7.64 -5.77
N GLU A 215 11.29 -8.95 -5.60
CA GLU A 215 11.74 -9.63 -4.38
C GLU A 215 13.27 -9.70 -4.29
N THR A 216 14.00 -9.93 -5.39
CA THR A 216 15.47 -9.80 -5.38
C THR A 216 15.91 -8.41 -4.92
N ASN A 217 15.29 -7.34 -5.46
CA ASN A 217 15.58 -5.97 -5.04
C ASN A 217 15.32 -5.73 -3.54
N LEU A 218 14.20 -6.22 -3.01
CA LEU A 218 13.92 -6.11 -1.57
C LEU A 218 14.90 -6.92 -0.72
N ASN A 219 15.24 -8.15 -1.11
CA ASN A 219 16.18 -8.98 -0.35
C ASN A 219 17.60 -8.38 -0.36
N VAL A 220 17.96 -7.72 -1.46
CA VAL A 220 19.17 -6.89 -1.52
C VAL A 220 19.06 -5.71 -0.55
N ILE A 221 18.01 -4.90 -0.59
CA ILE A 221 17.85 -3.76 0.34
C ILE A 221 17.88 -4.23 1.80
N ASN A 222 17.19 -5.33 2.10
CA ASN A 222 17.10 -5.92 3.44
C ASN A 222 18.46 -6.33 4.00
N GLU A 223 19.34 -6.87 3.15
CA GLU A 223 20.72 -7.23 3.53
C GLU A 223 21.53 -6.01 3.99
N PHE A 224 21.25 -4.83 3.45
CA PHE A 224 22.02 -3.62 3.68
C PHE A 224 21.24 -2.56 4.49
N LEU A 225 20.17 -2.92 5.20
CA LEU A 225 19.36 -1.96 5.95
C LEU A 225 20.16 -1.12 6.95
N GLY A 226 21.18 -1.71 7.58
CA GLY A 226 22.05 -0.99 8.53
C GLY A 226 23.03 -0.01 7.87
N ASP A 227 23.25 -0.14 6.56
CA ASP A 227 24.14 0.74 5.78
C ASP A 227 23.37 1.82 5.02
N LEU A 228 22.07 1.65 4.83
CA LEU A 228 21.24 2.50 3.96
C LEU A 228 20.64 3.68 4.71
N ASN A 229 20.64 4.84 4.04
CA ASN A 229 19.94 6.03 4.50
C ASN A 229 18.59 6.15 3.77
N PHE A 230 17.50 6.20 4.53
CA PHE A 230 16.14 6.26 4.00
C PHE A 230 15.60 7.68 3.83
N ASN A 231 16.34 8.74 4.21
CA ASN A 231 15.93 10.12 3.99
C ASN A 231 15.56 10.39 2.52
N ASN A 232 16.34 9.81 1.61
CA ASN A 232 16.01 9.76 0.19
C ASN A 232 15.73 8.31 -0.21
N VAL A 233 14.61 8.04 -0.86
CA VAL A 233 14.34 6.76 -1.52
C VAL A 233 14.14 7.00 -3.00
N TYR A 234 14.87 6.27 -3.83
CA TYR A 234 14.74 6.36 -5.28
C TYR A 234 13.80 5.28 -5.77
N LEU A 235 12.77 5.67 -6.53
CA LEU A 235 11.75 4.77 -7.06
C LEU A 235 11.90 4.66 -8.57
N ALA A 236 12.02 3.46 -9.12
CA ALA A 236 12.17 3.24 -10.55
C ALA A 236 11.32 2.07 -11.05
N TYR A 237 10.94 2.09 -12.31
CA TYR A 237 10.26 0.97 -12.94
C TYR A 237 11.25 -0.19 -13.15
N GLY A 238 10.95 -1.36 -12.58
CA GLY A 238 11.83 -2.52 -12.67
C GLY A 238 11.77 -3.26 -14.01
N GLY A 239 10.89 -2.87 -14.93
CA GLY A 239 10.72 -3.54 -16.24
C GLY A 239 11.67 -3.04 -17.34
N ASP A 240 12.42 -1.96 -17.10
CA ASP A 240 13.46 -1.43 -17.98
C ASP A 240 14.68 -1.00 -17.14
N PHE A 241 15.83 -0.75 -17.76
CA PHE A 241 17.11 -0.50 -17.07
C PHE A 241 17.59 0.98 -16.99
N PRO A 242 17.38 1.85 -18.00
CA PRO A 242 18.13 3.12 -18.10
C PRO A 242 17.86 4.09 -16.95
N ASP A 243 16.60 4.23 -16.54
CA ASP A 243 16.19 5.21 -15.52
C ASP A 243 16.78 4.88 -14.15
N ALA A 244 16.73 3.61 -13.74
CA ALA A 244 17.35 3.14 -12.51
C ALA A 244 18.88 3.18 -12.59
N LEU A 245 19.48 2.88 -13.76
CA LEU A 245 20.92 2.93 -13.94
C LEU A 245 21.47 4.34 -13.71
N CYS A 246 20.92 5.37 -14.36
CA CYS A 246 21.41 6.73 -14.17
C CYS A 246 21.16 7.25 -12.74
N GLY A 247 20.04 6.86 -12.13
CA GLY A 247 19.75 7.16 -10.73
C GLY A 247 20.70 6.50 -9.73
N SER A 248 21.28 5.33 -10.05
CA SER A 248 22.12 4.57 -9.12
C SER A 248 23.40 5.28 -8.69
N ALA A 249 24.02 6.05 -9.59
CA ALA A 249 25.20 6.84 -9.27
C ALA A 249 24.89 7.97 -8.27
N VAL A 250 23.69 8.56 -8.37
CA VAL A 250 23.24 9.62 -7.46
C VAL A 250 22.76 9.03 -6.14
N ALA A 251 21.95 7.97 -6.16
CA ALA A 251 21.48 7.30 -4.95
C ALA A 251 22.66 6.84 -4.07
N ALA A 252 23.76 6.41 -4.70
CA ALA A 252 25.00 6.05 -4.03
C ALA A 252 25.70 7.22 -3.30
N LYS A 253 25.39 8.48 -3.61
CA LYS A 253 25.95 9.66 -2.91
C LYS A 253 25.42 9.75 -1.48
N ASP A 254 24.16 9.38 -1.30
CA ASP A 254 23.45 9.49 -0.03
C ASP A 254 23.34 8.16 0.71
N PHE A 255 23.94 7.08 0.18
CA PHE A 255 23.65 5.70 0.62
C PHE A 255 22.14 5.37 0.56
N ALA A 256 21.44 5.95 -0.42
CA ALA A 256 20.01 5.78 -0.61
C ALA A 256 19.68 4.47 -1.38
N PRO A 257 18.59 3.77 -1.01
CA PRO A 257 18.13 2.63 -1.78
C PRO A 257 17.46 3.06 -3.09
N ILE A 258 17.60 2.21 -4.13
CA ILE A 258 16.69 2.19 -5.26
C ILE A 258 15.69 1.06 -5.05
N VAL A 259 14.42 1.41 -4.96
CA VAL A 259 13.29 0.49 -4.89
C VAL A 259 12.72 0.31 -6.29
N LEU A 260 12.69 -0.93 -6.78
CA LEU A 260 12.08 -1.27 -8.06
C LEU A 260 10.58 -1.51 -7.89
N ALA A 261 9.79 -0.83 -8.71
CA ALA A 261 8.33 -0.94 -8.72
C ALA A 261 7.81 -1.47 -10.05
N SER A 262 6.57 -1.97 -10.02
CA SER A 262 5.82 -2.47 -11.17
C SER A 262 4.36 -2.08 -11.02
N LYS A 263 3.53 -2.46 -12.01
CA LYS A 263 2.05 -2.33 -11.87
C LYS A 263 1.49 -3.17 -10.71
N SER A 264 2.17 -4.24 -10.29
CA SER A 264 1.96 -4.93 -9.01
C SER A 264 2.99 -4.42 -8.01
N TYR A 265 2.61 -3.38 -7.25
CA TYR A 265 3.51 -2.54 -6.45
C TYR A 265 3.52 -2.89 -4.94
N THR A 266 2.81 -3.95 -4.53
CA THR A 266 2.58 -4.29 -3.12
C THR A 266 3.87 -4.44 -2.31
N ARG A 267 4.94 -4.96 -2.93
CA ARG A 267 6.27 -5.11 -2.30
C ARG A 267 7.00 -3.78 -2.11
N ALA A 268 7.08 -2.96 -3.15
CA ALA A 268 7.69 -1.62 -3.08
C ALA A 268 6.95 -0.74 -2.05
N GLN A 269 5.61 -0.81 -2.09
CA GLN A 269 4.72 -0.18 -1.12
C GLN A 269 5.03 -0.64 0.31
N SER A 270 5.12 -1.95 0.56
CA SER A 270 5.40 -2.48 1.90
C SER A 270 6.72 -1.94 2.48
N LEU A 271 7.81 -1.93 1.68
CA LEU A 271 9.10 -1.41 2.13
C LEU A 271 9.04 0.10 2.40
N ILE A 272 8.59 0.89 1.41
CA ILE A 272 8.51 2.36 1.53
C ILE A 272 7.68 2.74 2.75
N ARG A 273 6.56 2.06 2.95
CA ARG A 273 5.66 2.36 4.07
C ARG A 273 6.19 1.93 5.41
N SER A 274 6.94 0.81 5.48
CA SER A 274 7.65 0.42 6.71
C SER A 274 8.73 1.43 7.14
N LYS A 275 9.09 2.37 6.26
CA LYS A 275 10.11 3.40 6.47
C LYS A 275 9.59 4.82 6.30
N ILE A 276 8.26 5.02 6.16
CA ILE A 276 7.71 6.30 5.69
C ILE A 276 8.13 7.49 6.56
N ASP A 277 8.21 7.30 7.88
CA ASP A 277 8.63 8.32 8.84
C ASP A 277 10.12 8.69 8.74
N SER A 278 10.91 7.87 8.06
CA SER A 278 12.34 8.11 7.79
C SER A 278 12.58 8.69 6.39
N ILE A 279 11.55 8.90 5.58
CA ILE A 279 11.68 9.36 4.18
C ILE A 279 11.34 10.85 4.09
N ASP A 280 12.33 11.69 3.83
CA ASP A 280 12.14 13.12 3.55
C ASP A 280 11.67 13.34 2.10
N SER A 281 12.24 12.57 1.17
CA SER A 281 11.94 12.66 -0.26
C SER A 281 11.88 11.30 -0.95
N LEU A 282 10.81 11.12 -1.73
CA LEU A 282 10.74 10.07 -2.73
C LEU A 282 11.19 10.63 -4.10
N LYS A 283 12.30 10.11 -4.61
CA LYS A 283 12.91 10.53 -5.88
C LYS A 283 12.47 9.59 -7.00
N ILE A 284 11.61 10.05 -7.89
CA ILE A 284 11.00 9.23 -8.94
C ILE A 284 11.87 9.26 -10.20
N LEU A 285 12.38 8.10 -10.60
CA LEU A 285 13.20 7.91 -11.80
C LEU A 285 12.29 7.49 -12.96
N GLY A 286 12.36 8.22 -14.07
CA GLY A 286 11.53 8.01 -15.25
C GLY A 286 10.30 8.90 -15.33
N GLY A 287 9.84 9.14 -16.56
CA GLY A 287 8.65 9.93 -16.86
C GLY A 287 7.36 9.26 -16.40
N THR A 288 6.22 9.94 -16.56
CA THR A 288 4.89 9.43 -16.18
C THR A 288 4.46 8.19 -16.96
N PHE A 289 5.07 7.90 -18.11
CA PHE A 289 4.86 6.65 -18.84
C PHE A 289 5.42 5.43 -18.08
N ALA A 290 6.66 5.53 -17.58
CA ALA A 290 7.30 4.45 -16.83
C ALA A 290 6.82 4.38 -15.38
N MET A 291 6.64 5.54 -14.75
CA MET A 291 6.21 5.69 -13.36
C MET A 291 5.03 6.68 -13.29
N PRO A 292 3.79 6.24 -13.59
CA PRO A 292 2.60 7.10 -13.53
C PRO A 292 2.39 7.70 -12.13
N ASP A 293 1.85 8.92 -12.06
CA ASP A 293 1.57 9.57 -10.77
C ASP A 293 0.62 8.73 -9.91
N ALA A 294 -0.41 8.12 -10.52
CA ALA A 294 -1.32 7.21 -9.81
C ALA A 294 -0.60 6.00 -9.19
N LEU A 295 0.44 5.47 -9.85
CA LEU A 295 1.25 4.37 -9.31
C LEU A 295 2.12 4.85 -8.13
N VAL A 296 2.72 6.04 -8.25
CA VAL A 296 3.50 6.63 -7.16
C VAL A 296 2.59 6.92 -5.96
N GLN A 297 1.41 7.48 -6.21
CA GLN A 297 0.41 7.74 -5.18
C GLN A 297 -0.06 6.46 -4.52
N SER A 298 -0.33 5.39 -5.26
CA SER A 298 -0.76 4.12 -4.66
C SER A 298 0.33 3.47 -3.81
N ILE A 299 1.61 3.67 -4.14
CA ILE A 299 2.75 3.20 -3.33
C ILE A 299 2.81 3.93 -1.98
N LEU A 300 2.45 5.21 -1.94
CA LEU A 300 2.42 6.02 -0.73
C LEU A 300 1.13 5.80 0.08
N TYR A 301 0.00 5.73 -0.61
CA TYR A 301 -1.36 5.68 -0.07
C TYR A 301 -2.13 4.51 -0.69
N PRO A 302 -2.16 3.31 -0.07
CA PRO A 302 -3.01 2.23 -0.54
C PRO A 302 -4.48 2.68 -0.60
N ASN A 303 -5.20 2.27 -1.64
CA ASN A 303 -6.64 2.52 -1.74
C ASN A 303 -7.35 1.91 -0.52
N LYS A 304 -7.92 2.77 0.33
CA LYS A 304 -8.62 2.42 1.56
C LYS A 304 -10.08 2.14 1.27
N THR A 305 -10.57 0.92 1.42
CA THR A 305 -11.97 0.59 1.13
C THR A 305 -12.95 1.51 1.87
N VAL A 306 -13.95 2.03 1.18
CA VAL A 306 -15.10 2.72 1.78
C VAL A 306 -16.34 1.86 1.55
N LEU A 307 -16.79 1.20 2.62
CA LEU A 307 -18.00 0.38 2.64
C LEU A 307 -19.17 1.18 3.25
N GLY A 308 -20.25 1.39 2.50
CA GLY A 308 -21.46 2.03 3.02
C GLY A 308 -22.58 1.04 3.34
N TYR A 309 -23.15 1.10 4.55
CA TYR A 309 -24.37 0.34 4.86
C TYR A 309 -25.61 1.08 4.34
N THR A 310 -26.44 0.37 3.58
CA THR A 310 -27.68 0.88 3.00
C THR A 310 -28.89 0.14 3.57
N THR A 311 -29.97 0.87 3.79
CA THR A 311 -31.17 0.35 4.48
C THR A 311 -32.43 0.70 3.72
N TYR A 312 -33.51 -0.03 4.01
CA TYR A 312 -34.87 0.31 3.58
C TYR A 312 -35.85 0.03 4.72
N TYR A 313 -35.99 0.97 5.65
CA TYR A 313 -36.74 0.73 6.89
C TYR A 313 -38.26 0.89 6.75
N TYR A 314 -38.71 1.74 5.82
CA TYR A 314 -40.13 1.97 5.56
C TYR A 314 -40.36 2.31 4.10
N GLU A 315 -41.61 2.17 3.65
CA GLU A 315 -41.99 2.49 2.27
C GLU A 315 -41.67 3.96 1.95
N GLY A 316 -40.80 4.17 0.96
CA GLY A 316 -40.35 5.50 0.56
C GLY A 316 -39.10 6.03 1.27
N ASP A 317 -38.45 5.27 2.17
CA ASP A 317 -37.12 5.65 2.67
C ASP A 317 -36.10 5.61 1.52
N SER A 318 -35.64 6.79 1.10
CA SER A 318 -34.62 6.98 0.06
C SER A 318 -33.32 7.55 0.60
N SER A 319 -33.18 7.69 1.93
CA SER A 319 -32.04 8.37 2.57
C SER A 319 -30.70 7.76 2.16
N SER A 320 -30.52 6.46 2.36
CA SER A 320 -29.28 5.75 2.02
C SER A 320 -29.05 5.65 0.51
N TYR A 321 -30.13 5.55 -0.28
CA TYR A 321 -30.04 5.54 -1.74
C TYR A 321 -29.54 6.89 -2.28
N ASN A 322 -30.09 8.00 -1.78
CA ASN A 322 -29.68 9.34 -2.19
C ASN A 322 -28.21 9.61 -1.80
N SER A 323 -27.79 9.18 -0.62
CA SER A 323 -26.37 9.25 -0.20
C SER A 323 -25.46 8.46 -1.15
N LEU A 324 -25.82 7.20 -1.43
CA LEU A 324 -25.08 6.37 -2.40
C LEU A 324 -24.94 7.05 -3.77
N VAL A 325 -26.03 7.63 -4.29
CA VAL A 325 -26.02 8.31 -5.60
C VAL A 325 -25.13 9.56 -5.58
N ASN A 326 -25.24 10.38 -4.53
CA ASN A 326 -24.52 11.65 -4.43
C ASN A 326 -23.02 11.47 -4.18
N HIS A 327 -22.60 10.32 -3.62
CA HIS A 327 -21.23 10.07 -3.19
C HIS A 327 -20.60 8.81 -3.81
N SER A 328 -21.15 8.33 -4.93
CA SER A 328 -20.74 7.11 -5.61
C SER A 328 -19.26 7.02 -5.96
N GLN A 329 -18.61 8.17 -6.24
CA GLN A 329 -17.17 8.22 -6.54
C GLN A 329 -16.28 7.90 -5.33
N ALA A 330 -16.79 8.11 -4.11
CA ALA A 330 -16.04 7.85 -2.88
C ALA A 330 -16.28 6.43 -2.32
N ILE A 331 -17.30 5.72 -2.80
CA ILE A 331 -17.76 4.43 -2.26
C ILE A 331 -17.24 3.29 -3.13
N ASP A 332 -16.55 2.30 -2.54
CA ASP A 332 -16.13 1.10 -3.29
C ASP A 332 -17.14 -0.03 -3.19
N SER A 333 -17.87 -0.08 -2.07
CA SER A 333 -18.80 -1.14 -1.79
C SER A 333 -19.98 -0.69 -0.94
N ILE A 334 -21.09 -1.39 -1.08
CA ILE A 334 -22.25 -1.26 -0.20
C ILE A 334 -22.66 -2.61 0.39
N ALA A 335 -23.18 -2.58 1.61
CA ALA A 335 -23.88 -3.70 2.23
C ALA A 335 -25.37 -3.34 2.36
N THR A 336 -26.26 -4.22 1.92
CA THR A 336 -27.72 -4.00 1.91
C THR A 336 -28.38 -4.71 3.09
N ASP A 337 -28.71 -3.95 4.14
CA ASP A 337 -29.39 -4.43 5.35
C ASP A 337 -30.87 -4.72 5.07
N THR A 338 -31.13 -5.88 4.44
CA THR A 338 -32.48 -6.30 4.04
C THR A 338 -32.80 -7.75 4.32
N TYR A 339 -31.81 -8.59 4.65
CA TYR A 339 -32.02 -10.02 4.85
C TYR A 339 -31.87 -10.43 6.32
N ILE A 340 -32.89 -11.12 6.82
CA ILE A 340 -32.95 -11.65 8.19
C ILE A 340 -33.05 -13.16 8.12
N MET A 341 -32.14 -13.86 8.79
CA MET A 341 -32.18 -15.31 8.92
C MET A 341 -33.18 -15.77 10.00
N ASP A 342 -33.73 -16.98 9.84
CA ASP A 342 -34.43 -17.69 10.91
C ASP A 342 -33.59 -18.83 11.51
N SER A 343 -34.05 -19.40 12.62
CA SER A 343 -33.33 -20.46 13.36
C SER A 343 -33.18 -21.78 12.61
N THR A 344 -33.78 -21.91 11.41
CA THR A 344 -33.71 -23.10 10.55
C THR A 344 -32.92 -22.86 9.27
N GLY A 345 -32.28 -21.69 9.16
CA GLY A 345 -31.45 -21.30 8.02
C GLY A 345 -32.23 -20.80 6.81
N ASN A 346 -33.51 -20.44 6.92
CA ASN A 346 -34.16 -19.64 5.88
C ASN A 346 -33.77 -18.17 6.01
N ILE A 347 -33.99 -17.41 4.93
CA ILE A 347 -33.76 -15.97 4.90
C ILE A 347 -35.06 -15.30 4.45
N LYS A 348 -35.47 -14.25 5.17
CA LYS A 348 -36.57 -13.35 4.82
C LYS A 348 -35.98 -12.00 4.43
N GLY A 349 -36.55 -11.36 3.41
CA GLY A 349 -36.10 -10.07 2.93
C GLY A 349 -36.40 -9.89 1.45
N SER A 350 -36.23 -8.68 0.95
CA SER A 350 -36.38 -8.36 -0.47
C SER A 350 -35.16 -7.57 -0.94
N VAL A 351 -34.73 -7.81 -2.17
CA VAL A 351 -33.62 -7.07 -2.78
C VAL A 351 -33.99 -5.60 -2.93
N PRO A 352 -33.16 -4.67 -2.42
CA PRO A 352 -33.31 -3.25 -2.69
C PRO A 352 -32.77 -2.94 -4.10
N TYR A 353 -33.54 -3.26 -5.14
CA TYR A 353 -33.09 -3.21 -6.53
C TYR A 353 -32.55 -1.84 -6.96
N ASN A 354 -33.08 -0.73 -6.43
CA ASN A 354 -32.56 0.61 -6.76
C ASN A 354 -31.09 0.76 -6.35
N GLN A 355 -30.76 0.36 -5.11
CA GLN A 355 -29.41 0.42 -4.55
C GLN A 355 -28.48 -0.55 -5.28
N VAL A 356 -28.91 -1.80 -5.48
CA VAL A 356 -28.09 -2.85 -6.12
C VAL A 356 -27.79 -2.51 -7.58
N ASN A 357 -28.81 -2.13 -8.36
CA ASN A 357 -28.63 -1.79 -9.77
C ASN A 357 -27.75 -0.56 -9.93
N TYR A 358 -28.00 0.52 -9.18
CA TYR A 358 -27.19 1.72 -9.26
C TYR A 358 -25.73 1.46 -8.89
N ALA A 359 -25.48 0.69 -7.82
CA ALA A 359 -24.13 0.33 -7.41
C ALA A 359 -23.41 -0.49 -8.51
N ASN A 360 -24.07 -1.52 -9.06
CA ASN A 360 -23.49 -2.34 -10.12
C ASN A 360 -23.20 -1.52 -11.39
N ASP A 361 -24.11 -0.63 -11.80
CA ASP A 361 -23.93 0.27 -12.95
C ASP A 361 -22.73 1.22 -12.76
N ASN A 362 -22.43 1.60 -11.52
CA ASN A 362 -21.30 2.47 -11.14
C ASN A 362 -20.07 1.70 -10.65
N LYS A 363 -20.01 0.37 -10.85
CA LYS A 363 -18.88 -0.50 -10.47
C LYS A 363 -18.58 -0.52 -8.96
N ILE A 364 -19.59 -0.22 -8.14
CA ILE A 364 -19.56 -0.35 -6.68
C ILE A 364 -19.95 -1.78 -6.33
N LYS A 365 -19.12 -2.46 -5.53
CA LYS A 365 -19.41 -3.85 -5.14
C LYS A 365 -20.62 -3.90 -4.21
N THR A 366 -21.49 -4.87 -4.43
CA THR A 366 -22.71 -5.06 -3.62
C THR A 366 -22.58 -6.31 -2.76
N TYR A 367 -22.84 -6.17 -1.46
CA TYR A 367 -22.89 -7.27 -0.51
C TYR A 367 -24.31 -7.41 0.05
N ALA A 368 -24.88 -8.62 -0.03
CA ALA A 368 -26.12 -8.92 0.67
C ALA A 368 -25.82 -9.01 2.17
N MET A 369 -26.37 -8.13 2.99
CA MET A 369 -26.18 -8.23 4.44
C MET A 369 -27.20 -9.18 5.03
N VAL A 370 -26.74 -10.17 5.80
CA VAL A 370 -27.58 -11.17 6.46
C VAL A 370 -27.40 -11.05 7.97
N SER A 371 -28.48 -10.74 8.66
CA SER A 371 -28.51 -10.58 10.12
C SER A 371 -29.45 -11.55 10.81
N ASN A 372 -29.26 -11.73 12.12
CA ASN A 372 -30.16 -12.49 13.00
C ASN A 372 -31.10 -11.59 13.81
N SER A 373 -31.20 -10.30 13.46
CA SER A 373 -31.96 -9.31 14.24
C SER A 373 -31.61 -9.33 15.74
N PHE A 374 -30.32 -9.49 16.07
CA PHE A 374 -29.80 -9.58 17.44
C PHE A 374 -30.31 -10.76 18.29
N SER A 375 -30.96 -11.76 17.69
CA SER A 375 -31.48 -12.91 18.43
C SER A 375 -30.44 -14.03 18.57
N GLY A 376 -29.92 -14.19 19.79
CA GLY A 376 -28.99 -15.28 20.13
C GLY A 376 -29.59 -16.67 19.91
N ASP A 377 -30.89 -16.85 20.14
CA ASP A 377 -31.58 -18.13 19.90
C ASP A 377 -31.70 -18.47 18.41
N VAL A 378 -31.90 -17.45 17.56
CA VAL A 378 -31.87 -17.62 16.10
C VAL A 378 -30.48 -18.04 15.64
N ALA A 379 -29.44 -17.35 16.15
CA ALA A 379 -28.06 -17.72 15.85
C ALA A 379 -27.77 -19.16 16.29
N LYS A 380 -28.05 -19.50 17.55
CA LYS A 380 -27.86 -20.84 18.11
C LYS A 380 -28.50 -21.94 17.27
N GLY A 381 -29.78 -21.76 16.92
CA GLY A 381 -30.53 -22.74 16.13
C GLY A 381 -29.89 -23.06 14.78
N VAL A 382 -29.21 -22.09 14.17
CA VAL A 382 -28.45 -22.31 12.94
C VAL A 382 -27.04 -22.83 13.23
N LEU A 383 -26.30 -22.20 14.15
CA LEU A 383 -24.88 -22.45 14.36
C LEU A 383 -24.61 -23.87 14.90
N GLU A 384 -25.39 -24.35 15.87
CA GLU A 384 -25.20 -25.67 16.48
C GLU A 384 -25.63 -26.82 15.54
N ASN A 385 -26.38 -26.55 14.47
CA ASN A 385 -26.93 -27.57 13.58
C ASN A 385 -26.36 -27.47 12.15
N SER A 386 -25.56 -28.45 11.75
CA SER A 386 -24.92 -28.47 10.42
C SER A 386 -25.90 -28.41 9.25
N THR A 387 -27.07 -29.04 9.37
CA THR A 387 -28.11 -28.99 8.32
C THR A 387 -28.64 -27.56 8.17
N ASN A 388 -28.87 -26.85 9.27
CA ASN A 388 -29.33 -25.47 9.23
C ASN A 388 -28.25 -24.52 8.70
N ARG A 389 -26.98 -24.72 9.07
CA ARG A 389 -25.84 -23.96 8.48
C ARG A 389 -25.79 -24.12 6.97
N GLN A 390 -25.79 -25.36 6.49
CA GLN A 390 -25.72 -25.65 5.05
C GLN A 390 -26.93 -25.11 4.29
N LYS A 391 -28.12 -25.15 4.91
CA LYS A 391 -29.32 -24.54 4.35
C LYS A 391 -29.19 -23.02 4.26
N LEU A 392 -28.68 -22.36 5.29
CA LEU A 392 -28.42 -20.92 5.26
C LEU A 392 -27.41 -20.57 4.16
N ILE A 393 -26.27 -21.26 4.10
CA ILE A 393 -25.24 -21.06 3.06
C ILE A 393 -25.83 -21.23 1.65
N SER A 394 -26.65 -22.26 1.44
CA SER A 394 -27.32 -22.49 0.15
C SER A 394 -28.27 -21.35 -0.22
N ASN A 395 -29.05 -20.87 0.75
CA ASN A 395 -29.97 -19.75 0.55
C ASN A 395 -29.23 -18.44 0.27
N ILE A 396 -28.10 -18.18 0.94
CA ILE A 396 -27.22 -17.05 0.65
C ILE A 396 -26.73 -17.16 -0.80
N LEU A 397 -26.06 -18.26 -1.16
CA LEU A 397 -25.51 -18.46 -2.50
C LEU A 397 -26.55 -18.30 -3.61
N GLN A 398 -27.76 -18.83 -3.40
CA GLN A 398 -28.86 -18.66 -4.35
C GLN A 398 -29.26 -17.20 -4.50
N ASN A 399 -29.43 -16.47 -3.39
CA ASN A 399 -29.75 -15.04 -3.43
C ASN A 399 -28.67 -14.21 -4.12
N LEU A 400 -27.38 -14.52 -3.88
CA LEU A 400 -26.29 -13.80 -4.53
C LEU A 400 -26.32 -13.99 -6.06
N LYS A 401 -26.46 -15.25 -6.51
CA LYS A 401 -26.51 -15.60 -7.94
C LYS A 401 -27.72 -14.99 -8.64
N SER A 402 -28.88 -14.98 -7.98
CA SER A 402 -30.12 -14.50 -8.59
C SER A 402 -30.24 -12.98 -8.67
N ASN A 403 -29.46 -12.23 -7.89
CA ASN A 403 -29.67 -10.79 -7.70
C ASN A 403 -28.40 -9.95 -7.91
N ASP A 404 -27.42 -10.46 -8.65
CA ASP A 404 -26.20 -9.76 -9.07
C ASP A 404 -25.38 -9.12 -7.94
N TYR A 405 -25.40 -9.74 -6.75
CA TYR A 405 -24.49 -9.37 -5.67
C TYR A 405 -23.07 -9.85 -5.96
N LYS A 406 -22.06 -9.14 -5.45
CA LYS A 406 -20.64 -9.54 -5.54
C LYS A 406 -20.14 -10.27 -4.30
N GLY A 407 -20.97 -10.38 -3.27
CA GLY A 407 -20.64 -11.11 -2.05
C GLY A 407 -21.70 -10.97 -0.97
N VAL A 408 -21.34 -11.35 0.25
CA VAL A 408 -22.18 -11.29 1.45
C VAL A 408 -21.48 -10.51 2.57
N ASN A 409 -22.25 -9.79 3.37
CA ASN A 409 -21.83 -9.25 4.66
C ASN A 409 -22.60 -9.99 5.77
N ILE A 410 -21.88 -10.69 6.64
CA ILE A 410 -22.49 -11.41 7.77
C ILE A 410 -22.52 -10.47 8.97
N ASP A 411 -23.73 -10.24 9.48
CA ASP A 411 -23.98 -9.40 10.66
C ASP A 411 -24.83 -10.16 11.68
N ILE A 412 -24.27 -11.27 12.16
CA ILE A 412 -24.91 -12.13 13.16
C ILE A 412 -24.39 -11.66 14.52
N GLU A 413 -25.24 -10.95 15.24
CA GLU A 413 -24.94 -10.28 16.51
C GLU A 413 -25.52 -11.03 17.71
N ASN A 414 -25.07 -10.71 18.93
CA ASN A 414 -25.55 -11.33 20.17
C ASN A 414 -25.43 -12.88 20.16
N VAL A 415 -24.40 -13.41 19.51
CA VAL A 415 -24.11 -14.85 19.49
C VAL A 415 -23.64 -15.27 20.88
N TYR A 416 -24.23 -16.34 21.43
CA TYR A 416 -23.82 -16.84 22.73
C TYR A 416 -22.33 -17.18 22.74
N TYR A 417 -21.61 -16.76 23.79
CA TYR A 417 -20.15 -16.94 23.87
C TYR A 417 -19.71 -18.41 23.74
N TYR A 418 -20.55 -19.36 24.17
CA TYR A 418 -20.28 -20.80 24.04
C TYR A 418 -20.46 -21.35 22.61
N ASP A 419 -21.06 -20.56 21.70
CA ASP A 419 -21.19 -20.89 20.28
C ASP A 419 -19.98 -20.42 19.43
N ARG A 420 -18.92 -19.88 20.06
CA ARG A 420 -17.71 -19.35 19.38
C ARG A 420 -17.17 -20.28 18.27
N THR A 421 -17.00 -21.56 18.59
CA THR A 421 -16.47 -22.55 17.64
C THR A 421 -17.47 -22.85 16.52
N TYR A 422 -18.77 -22.87 16.83
CA TYR A 422 -19.80 -23.08 15.82
C TYR A 422 -19.91 -21.89 14.87
N PHE A 423 -19.76 -20.67 15.38
CA PHE A 423 -19.76 -19.48 14.52
C PHE A 423 -18.55 -19.44 13.58
N THR A 424 -17.37 -19.80 14.09
CA THR A 424 -16.16 -19.93 13.27
C THR A 424 -16.32 -21.03 12.21
N THR A 425 -16.91 -22.18 12.58
CA THR A 425 -17.21 -23.28 11.65
C THR A 425 -18.15 -22.82 10.53
N PHE A 426 -19.24 -22.12 10.87
CA PHE A 426 -20.17 -21.55 9.90
C PHE A 426 -19.45 -20.62 8.89
N MET A 427 -18.64 -19.69 9.39
CA MET A 427 -17.91 -18.76 8.52
C MET A 427 -16.91 -19.48 7.61
N GLY A 428 -16.25 -20.53 8.10
CA GLY A 428 -15.38 -21.38 7.27
C GLY A 428 -16.13 -22.15 6.18
N GLU A 429 -17.28 -22.75 6.52
CA GLU A 429 -18.16 -23.43 5.56
C GLU A 429 -18.68 -22.46 4.48
N LEU A 430 -19.09 -21.25 4.90
CA LEU A 430 -19.56 -20.18 4.01
C LEU A 430 -18.46 -19.72 3.06
N TYR A 431 -17.29 -19.36 3.60
CA TYR A 431 -16.14 -18.89 2.82
C TYR A 431 -15.69 -19.91 1.78
N ASN A 432 -15.54 -21.18 2.18
CA ASN A 432 -15.12 -22.26 1.27
C ASN A 432 -16.17 -22.56 0.19
N THR A 433 -17.44 -22.22 0.43
CA THR A 433 -18.51 -22.36 -0.57
C THR A 433 -18.53 -21.18 -1.54
N LEU A 434 -18.38 -19.95 -1.04
CA LEU A 434 -18.56 -18.71 -1.82
C LEU A 434 -17.29 -18.28 -2.56
N ASN A 435 -16.13 -18.29 -1.91
CA ASN A 435 -14.90 -17.71 -2.45
C ASN A 435 -14.42 -18.38 -3.76
N PRO A 436 -14.45 -19.73 -3.92
CA PRO A 436 -14.08 -20.36 -5.20
C PRO A 436 -15.00 -20.00 -6.37
N GLN A 437 -16.19 -19.47 -6.10
CA GLN A 437 -17.15 -19.01 -7.10
C GLN A 437 -17.03 -17.51 -7.39
N GLY A 438 -16.05 -16.82 -6.79
CA GLY A 438 -15.79 -15.39 -6.99
C GLY A 438 -16.65 -14.45 -6.14
N PHE A 439 -17.38 -14.97 -5.14
CA PHE A 439 -18.12 -14.14 -4.18
C PHE A 439 -17.26 -13.81 -2.96
N GLU A 440 -17.21 -12.54 -2.59
CA GLU A 440 -16.52 -12.08 -1.38
C GLU A 440 -17.37 -12.35 -0.11
N VAL A 441 -16.69 -12.63 1.00
CA VAL A 441 -17.30 -12.84 2.31
C VAL A 441 -16.73 -11.83 3.28
N THR A 442 -17.58 -10.93 3.74
CA THR A 442 -17.24 -9.92 4.75
C THR A 442 -18.07 -10.17 6.01
N ILE A 443 -17.58 -9.71 7.16
CA ILE A 443 -18.26 -9.91 8.44
C ILE A 443 -18.16 -8.64 9.29
N ALA A 444 -19.28 -8.22 9.89
CA ALA A 444 -19.32 -7.24 10.97
C ALA A 444 -19.15 -7.94 12.31
N VAL A 445 -18.27 -7.41 13.16
CA VAL A 445 -17.97 -7.99 14.47
C VAL A 445 -18.01 -6.91 15.55
N PRO A 446 -18.53 -7.22 16.76
CA PRO A 446 -18.40 -6.34 17.91
C PRO A 446 -16.95 -5.94 18.17
N ALA A 447 -16.73 -4.66 18.47
CA ALA A 447 -15.43 -4.15 18.85
C ALA A 447 -14.90 -4.82 20.13
N LYS A 448 -13.60 -5.12 20.16
CA LYS A 448 -12.92 -5.75 21.29
C LYS A 448 -11.60 -5.08 21.59
N THR A 449 -11.26 -4.99 22.87
CA THR A 449 -9.96 -4.52 23.36
C THR A 449 -9.02 -5.65 23.80
N SER A 450 -9.54 -6.89 23.87
CA SER A 450 -8.80 -8.12 24.20
C SER A 450 -9.65 -9.35 23.85
N ASP A 451 -9.05 -10.55 23.84
CA ASP A 451 -9.83 -11.79 23.69
C ASP A 451 -10.48 -12.22 25.01
N SER A 452 -11.67 -11.68 25.27
CA SER A 452 -12.49 -12.08 26.42
C SER A 452 -13.51 -13.15 26.02
N MET A 453 -13.06 -14.41 25.93
CA MET A 453 -13.85 -15.54 25.40
C MET A 453 -15.15 -15.85 26.17
N TRP A 454 -15.29 -15.40 27.42
CA TRP A 454 -16.45 -15.67 28.27
C TRP A 454 -17.44 -14.49 28.36
N GLN A 455 -17.14 -13.37 27.72
CA GLN A 455 -17.98 -12.17 27.76
C GLN A 455 -19.16 -12.35 26.79
N SER A 456 -20.37 -12.04 27.23
CA SER A 456 -21.60 -12.44 26.53
C SER A 456 -21.82 -11.79 25.16
N TRP A 457 -21.27 -10.59 24.94
CA TRP A 457 -21.44 -9.83 23.70
C TRP A 457 -20.34 -10.14 22.67
N ILE A 458 -19.10 -10.29 23.12
CA ILE A 458 -17.93 -10.38 22.26
C ILE A 458 -17.32 -11.79 22.25
N GLY A 459 -17.63 -12.66 23.21
CA GLY A 459 -16.95 -13.94 23.41
C GLY A 459 -17.00 -14.88 22.21
N ALA A 460 -18.07 -14.83 21.42
CA ALA A 460 -18.27 -15.68 20.23
C ALA A 460 -17.40 -15.33 19.01
N TYR A 461 -16.80 -14.15 18.96
CA TYR A 461 -16.18 -13.61 17.74
C TYR A 461 -14.66 -13.85 17.71
N ASP A 462 -14.21 -15.01 17.26
CA ASP A 462 -12.79 -15.33 17.20
C ASP A 462 -12.06 -14.54 16.10
N TYR A 463 -11.45 -13.38 16.43
CA TYR A 463 -10.81 -12.52 15.43
C TYR A 463 -9.72 -13.24 14.61
N VAL A 464 -8.91 -14.09 15.26
CA VAL A 464 -7.83 -14.83 14.59
C VAL A 464 -8.40 -15.82 13.59
N ALA A 465 -9.44 -16.55 13.98
CA ALA A 465 -10.04 -17.56 13.11
C ALA A 465 -10.88 -16.93 11.99
N LEU A 466 -11.68 -15.92 12.31
CA LEU A 466 -12.50 -15.16 11.35
C LEU A 466 -11.64 -14.48 10.28
N ALA A 467 -10.47 -13.93 10.64
CA ALA A 467 -9.55 -13.31 9.69
C ALA A 467 -9.05 -14.27 8.59
N LYS A 468 -9.06 -15.59 8.84
CA LYS A 468 -8.67 -16.60 7.86
C LYS A 468 -9.78 -16.94 6.87
N VAL A 469 -11.04 -16.68 7.23
CA VAL A 469 -12.25 -17.09 6.49
C VAL A 469 -13.14 -15.90 6.15
N SER A 470 -12.53 -14.74 5.93
CA SER A 470 -13.21 -13.52 5.50
C SER A 470 -12.25 -12.66 4.67
N ASP A 471 -12.78 -11.99 3.65
CA ASP A 471 -12.04 -11.04 2.80
C ASP A 471 -11.83 -9.72 3.54
N LYS A 472 -12.84 -9.25 4.29
CA LYS A 472 -12.79 -8.06 5.14
C LYS A 472 -13.53 -8.31 6.46
N ILE A 473 -13.04 -7.69 7.53
CA ILE A 473 -13.68 -7.63 8.84
C ILE A 473 -14.02 -6.18 9.13
N VAL A 474 -15.30 -5.90 9.31
CA VAL A 474 -15.83 -4.63 9.78
C VAL A 474 -15.82 -4.65 11.30
N LEU A 475 -14.99 -3.81 11.90
CA LEU A 475 -15.02 -3.60 13.34
C LEU A 475 -16.10 -2.57 13.65
N MET A 476 -17.11 -2.95 14.43
CA MET A 476 -18.16 -2.03 14.88
C MET A 476 -17.62 -1.12 15.98
N THR A 477 -16.67 -0.24 15.63
CA THR A 477 -16.01 0.74 16.49
C THR A 477 -16.91 1.96 16.74
N TYR A 478 -18.14 1.68 17.12
CA TYR A 478 -19.17 2.61 17.57
C TYR A 478 -20.03 1.91 18.63
N ASP A 479 -20.95 2.66 19.24
CA ASP A 479 -21.83 2.17 20.30
C ASP A 479 -21.12 1.72 21.59
N GLU A 480 -19.98 2.32 21.92
CA GLU A 480 -19.42 2.23 23.28
C GLU A 480 -20.41 2.83 24.30
N HIS A 481 -21.06 3.92 23.90
CA HIS A 481 -22.29 4.43 24.51
C HIS A 481 -23.45 4.26 23.52
N TRP A 482 -24.38 3.38 23.84
CA TRP A 482 -25.47 2.96 22.96
C TRP A 482 -26.85 3.35 23.51
N SER A 483 -27.91 3.16 22.73
CA SER A 483 -29.26 3.66 23.05
C SER A 483 -29.85 3.24 24.42
N GLY A 484 -29.47 2.07 24.94
CA GLY A 484 -29.91 1.58 26.24
C GLY A 484 -28.84 1.67 27.34
N GLY A 485 -27.68 2.25 27.04
CA GLY A 485 -26.62 2.52 27.99
C GLY A 485 -26.66 3.95 28.53
N GLU A 486 -25.65 4.29 29.33
CA GLU A 486 -25.47 5.63 29.89
C GLU A 486 -25.04 6.65 28.80
N PRO A 487 -25.45 7.92 28.92
CA PRO A 487 -25.07 8.96 27.95
C PRO A 487 -23.54 9.12 27.83
N GLY A 488 -23.06 9.26 26.61
CA GLY A 488 -21.65 9.49 26.32
C GLY A 488 -21.34 9.49 24.83
N ALA A 489 -20.07 9.68 24.47
CA ALA A 489 -19.65 9.68 23.08
C ALA A 489 -19.86 8.32 22.44
N ILE A 490 -20.44 8.29 21.23
CA ILE A 490 -20.77 7.05 20.51
C ILE A 490 -19.52 6.21 20.24
N ALA A 491 -18.43 6.88 19.86
CA ALA A 491 -17.14 6.26 19.56
C ALA A 491 -16.00 7.14 20.11
N PRO A 492 -15.72 7.10 21.43
CA PRO A 492 -14.64 7.87 22.02
C PRO A 492 -13.30 7.45 21.42
N ILE A 493 -12.47 8.40 20.99
CA ILE A 493 -11.25 8.09 20.22
C ILE A 493 -10.32 7.11 20.94
N SER A 494 -10.16 7.24 22.26
CA SER A 494 -9.26 6.39 23.05
C SER A 494 -9.73 4.93 23.09
N TRP A 495 -11.05 4.72 23.08
CA TRP A 495 -11.62 3.38 23.00
C TRP A 495 -11.41 2.79 21.60
N VAL A 496 -11.65 3.59 20.55
CA VAL A 496 -11.38 3.19 19.16
C VAL A 496 -9.91 2.79 18.99
N GLU A 497 -8.96 3.58 19.51
CA GLU A 497 -7.53 3.27 19.49
C GLU A 497 -7.23 1.94 20.20
N THR A 498 -7.79 1.71 21.39
CA THR A 498 -7.59 0.46 22.14
C THR A 498 -8.14 -0.76 21.37
N VAL A 499 -9.26 -0.61 20.67
CA VAL A 499 -9.82 -1.66 19.82
C VAL A 499 -8.89 -1.96 18.65
N ILE A 500 -8.35 -0.93 18.00
CA ILE A 500 -7.42 -1.10 16.87
C ILE A 500 -6.09 -1.70 17.33
N ASP A 501 -5.54 -1.25 18.46
CA ASP A 501 -4.31 -1.78 19.04
C ASP A 501 -4.40 -3.29 19.28
N TYR A 502 -5.55 -3.78 19.77
CA TYR A 502 -5.78 -5.22 19.86
C TYR A 502 -5.97 -5.87 18.49
N ALA A 503 -6.87 -5.33 17.65
CA ALA A 503 -7.25 -5.95 16.39
C ALA A 503 -6.06 -6.19 15.44
N ILE A 504 -5.12 -5.25 15.35
CA ILE A 504 -3.94 -5.38 14.47
C ILE A 504 -2.96 -6.47 14.93
N THR A 505 -3.06 -6.96 16.17
CA THR A 505 -2.24 -8.09 16.64
C THR A 505 -2.76 -9.44 16.15
N VAL A 506 -4.02 -9.51 15.74
CA VAL A 506 -4.75 -10.77 15.46
C VAL A 506 -5.43 -10.81 14.09
N ILE A 507 -5.62 -9.66 13.43
CA ILE A 507 -6.20 -9.53 12.09
C ILE A 507 -5.17 -8.85 11.18
N PRO A 508 -4.91 -9.36 9.95
CA PRO A 508 -4.13 -8.63 8.96
C PRO A 508 -4.71 -7.23 8.70
N LYS A 509 -3.87 -6.20 8.78
CA LYS A 509 -4.28 -4.79 8.73
C LYS A 509 -5.12 -4.45 7.51
N ASP A 510 -4.77 -5.00 6.35
CA ASP A 510 -5.46 -4.81 5.07
C ASP A 510 -6.89 -5.39 5.06
N LYS A 511 -7.24 -6.26 6.01
CA LYS A 511 -8.60 -6.80 6.16
C LYS A 511 -9.50 -5.98 7.07
N ILE A 512 -8.94 -5.06 7.87
CA ILE A 512 -9.70 -4.30 8.88
C ILE A 512 -10.39 -3.10 8.23
N LEU A 513 -11.72 -3.02 8.37
CA LEU A 513 -12.48 -1.79 8.10
C LEU A 513 -12.92 -1.19 9.44
N LEU A 514 -12.52 0.06 9.70
CA LEU A 514 -12.91 0.79 10.90
C LEU A 514 -14.34 1.32 10.74
N GLY A 515 -15.23 0.92 11.64
CA GLY A 515 -16.62 1.36 11.67
C GLY A 515 -16.75 2.82 12.11
N LEU A 516 -17.41 3.63 11.30
CA LEU A 516 -17.73 5.02 11.56
C LEU A 516 -19.25 5.18 11.73
N ALA A 517 -19.66 5.80 12.84
CA ALA A 517 -21.04 6.18 13.09
C ALA A 517 -21.39 7.48 12.35
N ALA A 518 -22.54 7.49 11.68
CA ALA A 518 -23.11 8.64 10.99
C ALA A 518 -24.34 9.22 11.72
N TYR A 519 -24.48 8.95 13.02
CA TYR A 519 -25.69 9.26 13.78
C TYR A 519 -25.40 9.92 15.13
N ALA A 520 -26.48 10.32 15.79
CA ALA A 520 -26.55 10.86 17.12
C ALA A 520 -27.35 9.94 18.04
N TYR A 521 -27.15 10.11 19.34
CA TYR A 521 -28.05 9.63 20.38
C TYR A 521 -28.45 10.76 21.32
N ASP A 522 -29.73 10.80 21.66
CA ASP A 522 -30.36 11.78 22.53
C ASP A 522 -30.99 11.06 23.73
N TRP A 523 -30.31 11.11 24.87
CA TRP A 523 -30.73 10.44 26.10
C TRP A 523 -31.55 11.37 26.99
N PRO A 524 -32.81 11.03 27.28
CA PRO A 524 -33.60 11.73 28.29
C PRO A 524 -33.21 11.28 29.71
N SER A 525 -33.22 12.20 30.66
CA SER A 525 -32.90 11.94 32.08
C SER A 525 -33.98 11.14 32.82
N ASN A 526 -35.06 10.76 32.15
CA ASN A 526 -36.20 10.03 32.72
C ASN A 526 -36.06 8.50 32.62
N GLY A 527 -34.92 7.99 32.13
CA GLY A 527 -34.64 6.56 32.01
C GLY A 527 -35.20 5.90 30.75
N ALA A 528 -35.82 6.65 29.83
CA ALA A 528 -36.18 6.12 28.52
C ALA A 528 -34.93 5.91 27.65
N LYS A 529 -35.01 4.96 26.70
CA LYS A 529 -33.93 4.72 25.72
C LYS A 529 -33.64 5.98 24.90
N ALA A 530 -32.38 6.15 24.53
CA ALA A 530 -31.97 7.25 23.68
C ALA A 530 -32.65 7.17 22.31
N LYS A 531 -33.07 8.34 21.80
CA LYS A 531 -33.52 8.46 20.42
C LYS A 531 -32.29 8.59 19.50
N SER A 532 -32.29 7.90 18.37
CA SER A 532 -31.26 8.07 17.34
C SER A 532 -31.76 8.88 16.14
N TYR A 533 -30.89 9.71 15.57
CA TYR A 533 -31.14 10.49 14.36
C TYR A 533 -29.81 10.90 13.69
N GLY A 534 -29.87 11.42 12.46
CA GLY A 534 -28.67 11.80 11.69
C GLY A 534 -27.99 13.08 12.19
N ILE A 535 -26.78 13.32 11.69
CA ILE A 535 -25.89 14.42 12.09
C ILE A 535 -26.58 15.78 11.94
N SER A 536 -27.24 16.01 10.80
CA SER A 536 -27.96 17.27 10.54
C SER A 536 -29.08 17.52 11.56
N GLU A 537 -29.76 16.47 12.01
CA GLU A 537 -30.83 16.61 12.99
C GLU A 537 -30.30 16.91 14.40
N ALA A 538 -29.07 16.50 14.72
CA ALA A 538 -28.41 16.91 15.96
C ALA A 538 -28.17 18.42 16.00
N TYR A 539 -27.64 19.00 14.92
CA TYR A 539 -27.49 20.45 14.80
C TYR A 539 -28.82 21.19 14.84
N ASN A 540 -29.85 20.68 14.15
CA ASN A 540 -31.20 21.25 14.20
C ASN A 540 -31.79 21.21 15.61
N THR A 541 -31.55 20.13 16.36
CA THR A 541 -32.03 19.98 17.74
C THR A 541 -31.35 20.95 18.68
N ALA A 542 -30.02 21.13 18.57
CA ALA A 542 -29.30 22.16 19.33
C ALA A 542 -29.84 23.56 19.02
N SER A 543 -30.03 23.89 17.74
CA SER A 543 -30.55 25.19 17.28
C SER A 543 -31.98 25.46 17.78
N ARG A 544 -32.90 24.48 17.63
CA ARG A 544 -34.30 24.61 18.09
C ARG A 544 -34.42 24.84 19.60
N ASN A 545 -33.49 24.31 20.38
CA ASN A 545 -33.46 24.48 21.83
C ASN A 545 -32.57 25.64 22.29
N GLY A 546 -32.01 26.42 21.36
CA GLY A 546 -31.19 27.60 21.67
C GLY A 546 -29.90 27.27 22.41
N VAL A 547 -29.35 26.05 22.24
CA VAL A 547 -28.12 25.59 22.88
C VAL A 547 -26.98 25.46 21.87
N GLN A 548 -25.76 25.72 22.33
CA GLN A 548 -24.57 25.57 21.51
C GLN A 548 -24.02 24.14 21.57
N VAL A 549 -23.59 23.63 20.42
CA VAL A 549 -22.80 22.40 20.34
C VAL A 549 -21.42 22.65 20.97
N LYS A 550 -21.05 21.79 21.91
CA LYS A 550 -19.77 21.76 22.62
C LYS A 550 -18.89 20.63 22.07
N TRP A 551 -17.60 20.69 22.39
CA TRP A 551 -16.61 19.69 22.02
C TRP A 551 -16.08 18.98 23.25
N ASP A 552 -16.15 17.65 23.24
CA ASP A 552 -15.46 16.80 24.22
C ASP A 552 -14.04 16.54 23.71
N SER A 553 -13.06 17.27 24.25
CA SER A 553 -11.66 17.17 23.82
C SER A 553 -11.02 15.81 24.11
N ALA A 554 -11.52 15.06 25.10
CA ALA A 554 -10.99 13.76 25.48
C ALA A 554 -11.57 12.66 24.59
N ALA A 555 -12.90 12.66 24.39
CA ALA A 555 -13.55 11.70 23.50
C ALA A 555 -13.35 12.01 22.01
N LYS A 556 -13.01 13.27 21.67
CA LYS A 556 -13.00 13.82 20.31
C LYS A 556 -14.37 13.71 19.63
N SER A 557 -15.43 14.06 20.36
CA SER A 557 -16.80 14.03 19.86
C SER A 557 -17.58 15.30 20.23
N PRO A 558 -18.47 15.77 19.35
CA PRO A 558 -19.39 16.86 19.68
C PRO A 558 -20.53 16.38 20.59
N TYR A 559 -20.99 17.28 21.45
CA TYR A 559 -22.12 17.03 22.33
C TYR A 559 -22.87 18.32 22.68
N PHE A 560 -24.09 18.20 23.18
CA PHE A 560 -24.79 19.29 23.83
C PHE A 560 -25.81 18.75 24.83
N ASN A 561 -26.36 19.65 25.63
CA ASN A 561 -27.42 19.33 26.57
C ASN A 561 -28.54 20.35 26.42
N TYR A 562 -29.78 19.92 26.61
CA TYR A 562 -30.93 20.81 26.61
C TYR A 562 -32.01 20.31 27.58
N THR A 563 -33.02 21.14 27.82
CA THR A 563 -34.23 20.73 28.54
C THR A 563 -35.40 20.90 27.58
N ASP A 564 -36.18 19.84 27.39
CA ASP A 564 -37.32 19.87 26.49
C ASP A 564 -38.48 20.70 27.06
N SER A 565 -39.54 20.91 26.27
CA SER A 565 -40.73 21.65 26.70
C SER A 565 -41.47 21.01 27.88
N SER A 566 -41.19 19.75 28.19
CA SER A 566 -41.78 18.99 29.30
C SER A 566 -40.94 19.09 30.58
N GLY A 567 -39.80 19.77 30.54
CA GLY A 567 -38.87 19.89 31.66
C GLY A 567 -37.91 18.69 31.83
N ILE A 568 -37.84 17.78 30.85
CA ILE A 568 -36.92 16.64 30.87
C ILE A 568 -35.54 17.11 30.39
N TYR A 569 -34.49 16.72 31.09
CA TYR A 569 -33.11 17.03 30.70
C TYR A 569 -32.61 16.00 29.68
N HIS A 570 -31.91 16.47 28.65
CA HIS A 570 -31.40 15.65 27.57
C HIS A 570 -29.89 15.83 27.41
N THR A 571 -29.18 14.73 27.21
CA THR A 571 -27.77 14.70 26.80
C THR A 571 -27.68 14.14 25.39
N VAL A 572 -27.04 14.88 24.48
CA VAL A 572 -26.89 14.47 23.08
C VAL A 572 -25.40 14.36 22.74
N TYR A 573 -24.98 13.21 22.23
CA TYR A 573 -23.69 13.00 21.60
C TYR A 573 -23.90 12.53 20.16
N PHE A 574 -23.01 12.94 19.27
CA PHE A 574 -23.08 12.57 17.85
C PHE A 574 -21.68 12.58 17.22
N GLU A 575 -21.57 12.18 15.96
CA GLU A 575 -20.35 12.30 15.16
C GLU A 575 -20.46 13.45 14.14
N ASN A 576 -19.34 14.03 13.72
CA ASN A 576 -19.27 15.04 12.67
C ASN A 576 -17.96 14.91 11.87
N SER A 577 -17.75 15.79 10.89
CA SER A 577 -16.53 15.85 10.07
C SER A 577 -15.24 15.93 10.91
N THR A 578 -15.26 16.67 12.02
CA THR A 578 -14.08 16.79 12.90
C THR A 578 -13.82 15.49 13.67
N SER A 579 -14.85 14.87 14.25
CA SER A 579 -14.66 13.64 15.04
C SER A 579 -14.26 12.44 14.18
N ILE A 580 -14.83 12.29 12.98
CA ILE A 580 -14.41 11.21 12.07
C ILE A 580 -13.02 11.47 11.47
N SER A 581 -12.60 12.73 11.31
CA SER A 581 -11.24 13.04 10.83
C SER A 581 -10.19 12.36 11.73
N TYR A 582 -10.33 12.45 13.05
CA TYR A 582 -9.43 11.78 14.00
C TYR A 582 -9.48 10.25 13.85
N LYS A 583 -10.66 9.68 13.60
CA LYS A 583 -10.83 8.23 13.42
C LYS A 583 -10.25 7.74 12.10
N ILE A 584 -10.37 8.53 11.03
CA ILE A 584 -9.75 8.22 9.74
C ILE A 584 -8.23 8.36 9.82
N ASP A 585 -7.71 9.25 10.66
CA ASP A 585 -6.27 9.31 10.94
C ASP A 585 -5.76 8.00 11.54
N ILE A 586 -6.54 7.30 12.37
CA ILE A 586 -6.20 5.93 12.83
C ILE A 586 -6.07 4.96 11.65
N VAL A 587 -7.00 5.00 10.69
CA VAL A 587 -6.97 4.15 9.48
C VAL A 587 -5.71 4.38 8.66
N ASN A 588 -5.28 5.63 8.54
CA ASN A 588 -4.08 6.00 7.81
C ASN A 588 -2.80 5.63 8.59
N ASN A 589 -2.74 5.98 9.87
CA ASN A 589 -1.57 5.76 10.74
C ASN A 589 -1.27 4.26 10.92
N TYR A 590 -2.31 3.45 11.16
CA TYR A 590 -2.14 2.00 11.35
C TYR A 590 -2.14 1.21 10.06
N ASP A 591 -2.47 1.86 8.95
CA ASP A 591 -2.66 1.25 7.64
C ASP A 591 -3.77 0.20 7.56
N LEU A 592 -4.94 0.54 8.07
CA LEU A 592 -6.07 -0.37 8.02
C LEU A 592 -6.60 -0.49 6.58
N GLY A 593 -7.34 -1.56 6.30
CA GLY A 593 -7.95 -1.83 4.99
C GLY A 593 -8.95 -0.75 4.53
N GLY A 594 -9.49 0.05 5.45
CA GLY A 594 -10.35 1.18 5.13
C GLY A 594 -11.36 1.50 6.24
N VAL A 595 -12.52 2.03 5.85
CA VAL A 595 -13.64 2.40 6.74
C VAL A 595 -14.94 1.73 6.30
N SER A 596 -15.86 1.60 7.24
CA SER A 596 -17.26 1.29 6.96
C SER A 596 -18.20 2.27 7.64
N ILE A 597 -19.27 2.70 7.00
CA ILE A 597 -20.15 3.77 7.49
C ILE A 597 -21.50 3.18 7.89
N TRP A 598 -21.83 3.25 9.19
CA TRP A 598 -23.17 2.97 9.70
C TRP A 598 -23.88 4.28 10.05
N ARG A 599 -24.85 4.73 9.24
CA ARG A 599 -25.22 4.22 7.92
C ARG A 599 -25.42 5.35 6.93
N LEU A 600 -25.41 5.03 5.65
CA LEU A 600 -25.63 6.00 4.60
C LEU A 600 -26.99 6.69 4.75
N GLY A 601 -27.00 8.00 4.50
CA GLY A 601 -28.18 8.85 4.60
C GLY A 601 -28.40 9.50 5.96
N LEU A 602 -27.54 9.24 6.95
CA LEU A 602 -27.57 9.91 8.26
C LEU A 602 -26.47 10.97 8.41
N GLU A 603 -25.43 10.87 7.59
CA GLU A 603 -24.34 11.82 7.45
C GLU A 603 -24.73 13.08 6.65
N ASN A 604 -23.80 14.04 6.56
CA ASN A 604 -23.95 15.28 5.79
C ASN A 604 -22.79 15.45 4.78
N SER A 605 -22.79 16.55 4.01
CA SER A 605 -21.76 16.83 2.99
C SER A 605 -20.34 16.87 3.56
N ASP A 606 -20.16 17.52 4.71
CA ASP A 606 -18.84 17.74 5.31
C ASP A 606 -18.22 16.41 5.80
N TYR A 607 -19.07 15.46 6.18
CA TYR A 607 -18.68 14.10 6.52
C TYR A 607 -18.03 13.41 5.30
N TRP A 608 -18.67 13.50 4.13
CA TRP A 608 -18.14 12.93 2.88
C TRP A 608 -16.91 13.66 2.38
N GLU A 609 -16.87 14.99 2.47
CA GLU A 609 -15.68 15.77 2.12
C GLU A 609 -14.48 15.35 2.96
N THR A 610 -14.68 15.10 4.25
CA THR A 610 -13.63 14.59 5.14
C THR A 610 -13.12 13.22 4.70
N ILE A 611 -14.03 12.29 4.35
CA ILE A 611 -13.67 10.96 3.84
C ILE A 611 -12.87 11.10 2.54
N SER A 612 -13.35 11.89 1.58
CA SER A 612 -12.68 12.10 0.30
C SER A 612 -11.28 12.68 0.48
N ASN A 613 -11.14 13.71 1.32
CA ASN A 613 -9.85 14.35 1.55
C ASN A 613 -8.87 13.44 2.28
N LYS A 614 -9.31 12.74 3.33
CA LYS A 614 -8.43 11.89 4.16
C LYS A 614 -8.09 10.54 3.53
N LEU A 615 -8.91 10.04 2.62
CA LEU A 615 -8.70 8.77 1.92
C LEU A 615 -8.33 8.95 0.44
N ASN A 616 -8.09 10.19 -0.01
CA ASN A 616 -7.73 10.56 -1.38
C ASN A 616 -8.73 10.07 -2.45
N ARG A 617 -10.03 10.35 -2.26
CA ARG A 617 -11.11 10.05 -3.22
C ARG A 617 -11.49 11.30 -4.00
N TYR A 618 -10.91 11.47 -5.19
CA TYR A 618 -11.16 12.60 -6.10
C TYR A 618 -11.65 12.14 -7.47
#